data_AF-A0A7Z9LHB5-F1
#
_entry.id   AF-A0A7Z9LHB5-F1
#
_cell.length_a   1.000
_cell.length_b   1.000
_cell.length_c   1.000
_cell.angle_alpha   90.00
_cell.angle_beta   90.00
_cell.angle_gamma   90.00
#
_symmetry.space_group_name_H-M   'P 1'
#
loop_
_entity.id
_entity.type
_entity.pdbx_description
1 polymer ?
#
loop_
_entity_poly.entity_id
_entity_poly.type
_entity_poly.pdbx_seq_one_letter_code
_entity_poly.pdbx_strand_id
1 'polypeptide(L)'
;MKTYTVDHQNYHIFKTGIGAKKQFVHFQWGKFDFRMSFIILTNIKQDNPEKTISAKNGSKYLIEKFEVLYQNEWFEFIKPTAHGMQLEETLWHRNGQDYYVEFPKDLSSVALEICAEELELKVLQDVAA
;
A
#
# COMPACT_ATOMS: atom_id res chain seq x y z
N MET A 1 -0.66 7.72 17.30
CA MET A 1 -0.32 6.44 16.65
C MET A 1 -1.53 5.55 16.76
N LYS A 2 -2.11 5.13 15.64
CA LYS A 2 -3.26 4.21 15.60
C LYS A 2 -2.76 2.81 15.30
N THR A 3 -3.43 1.80 15.83
CA THR A 3 -3.09 0.39 15.61
C THR A 3 -4.21 -0.30 14.86
N TYR A 4 -3.85 -1.05 13.84
CA TYR A 4 -4.72 -1.91 13.05
C TYR A 4 -4.31 -3.36 13.26
N THR A 5 -5.27 -4.28 13.23
CA THR A 5 -5.00 -5.71 13.33
C THR A 5 -5.66 -6.43 12.17
N VAL A 6 -4.85 -7.05 11.32
CA VAL A 6 -5.30 -7.89 10.19
C VAL A 6 -4.59 -9.23 10.29
N ASP A 7 -5.32 -10.34 10.22
CA ASP A 7 -4.80 -11.71 10.32
C ASP A 7 -3.82 -11.93 11.50
N HIS A 8 -4.20 -11.44 12.67
CA HIS A 8 -3.40 -11.49 13.90
C HIS A 8 -2.06 -10.73 13.86
N GLN A 9 -1.87 -9.87 12.85
CA GLN A 9 -0.71 -9.01 12.71
C GLN A 9 -1.06 -7.57 13.04
N ASN A 10 -0.15 -6.89 13.74
CA ASN A 10 -0.36 -5.51 14.16
C ASN A 10 0.37 -4.55 13.22
N TYR A 11 -0.33 -3.49 12.86
CA TYR A 11 0.14 -2.42 12.01
C TYR A 11 -0.01 -1.10 12.76
N HIS A 12 0.99 -0.24 12.65
CA HIS A 12 1.00 1.03 13.38
C HIS A 12 1.09 2.19 12.41
N ILE A 13 0.07 3.06 12.38
CA ILE A 13 0.10 4.27 11.57
C ILE A 13 0.82 5.38 12.32
N PHE A 14 1.89 5.90 11.71
CA PHE A 14 2.68 7.00 12.27
C PHE A 14 2.29 8.35 11.74
N LYS A 15 1.99 8.43 10.43
CA LYS A 15 1.79 9.70 9.75
C LYS A 15 0.89 9.53 8.56
N THR A 16 -0.05 10.45 8.41
CA THR A 16 -0.81 10.64 7.19
C THR A 16 -0.53 12.03 6.63
N GLY A 17 -0.52 12.12 5.30
CA GLY A 17 -0.46 13.39 4.60
C GLY A 17 -1.64 13.48 3.64
N ILE A 18 -2.50 14.48 3.83
CA ILE A 18 -3.66 14.72 2.97
C ILE A 18 -3.40 16.01 2.19
N GLY A 19 -3.25 15.89 0.87
CA GLY A 19 -3.07 17.01 -0.04
C GLY A 19 -4.13 17.02 -1.15
N ALA A 20 -4.28 18.16 -1.81
CA ALA A 20 -5.30 18.35 -2.85
C ALA A 20 -5.17 17.38 -4.05
N LYS A 21 -3.97 16.89 -4.33
CA LYS A 21 -3.69 15.97 -5.45
C LYS A 21 -3.10 14.63 -5.04
N LYS A 22 -2.48 14.58 -3.86
CA LYS A 22 -1.74 13.42 -3.35
C LYS A 22 -2.03 13.21 -1.89
N GLN A 23 -2.16 11.96 -1.51
CA GLN A 23 -2.29 11.55 -0.12
C GLN A 23 -1.31 10.41 0.16
N PHE A 24 -0.87 10.25 1.41
CA PHE A 24 -0.03 9.13 1.78
C PHE A 24 -0.30 8.68 3.22
N VAL A 25 0.03 7.43 3.48
CA VAL A 25 0.03 6.81 4.81
C VAL A 25 1.40 6.18 5.05
N HIS A 26 2.02 6.53 6.18
CA HIS A 26 3.20 5.87 6.69
C HIS A 26 2.80 4.93 7.83
N PHE A 27 3.22 3.68 7.72
CA PHE A 27 2.87 2.65 8.69
C PHE A 27 4.02 1.68 8.92
N GLN A 28 4.05 1.06 10.09
CA GLN A 28 4.94 -0.05 10.39
C GLN A 28 4.18 -1.36 10.43
N TRP A 29 4.82 -2.40 9.90
CA TRP A 29 4.41 -3.78 10.05
C TRP A 29 5.60 -4.61 10.51
N GLY A 30 5.50 -5.17 11.71
CA GLY A 30 6.62 -5.81 12.38
C GLY A 30 7.75 -4.81 12.61
N LYS A 31 8.91 -5.04 11.98
CA LYS A 31 10.11 -4.17 12.08
C LYS A 31 10.29 -3.23 10.89
N PHE A 32 9.40 -3.27 9.91
CA PHE A 32 9.57 -2.58 8.64
C PHE A 32 8.68 -1.35 8.58
N ASP A 33 9.24 -0.25 8.08
CA ASP A 33 8.51 0.96 7.78
C ASP A 33 8.07 0.96 6.32
N PHE A 34 6.81 1.30 6.10
CA PHE A 34 6.18 1.36 4.79
C PHE A 34 5.57 2.72 4.55
N ARG A 35 5.43 3.04 3.26
CA ARG A 35 4.67 4.18 2.78
C ARG A 35 3.81 3.76 1.59
N MET A 36 2.52 4.07 1.66
CA MET A 36 1.65 4.00 0.49
C MET A 36 1.17 5.39 0.12
N SER A 37 1.30 5.74 -1.16
CA SER A 37 0.90 7.03 -1.71
C SER A 37 -0.23 6.85 -2.71
N PHE A 38 -1.15 7.80 -2.73
CA PHE A 38 -2.35 7.81 -3.56
C PHE A 38 -2.46 9.12 -4.32
N ILE A 39 -2.97 9.04 -5.55
CA ILE A 39 -3.27 10.20 -6.40
C ILE A 39 -4.76 10.30 -6.68
N ILE A 40 -5.30 11.52 -6.69
CA ILE A 40 -6.70 11.76 -7.04
C ILE A 40 -6.90 11.67 -8.55
N LEU A 41 -7.95 10.97 -8.97
CA LEU A 41 -8.36 10.87 -10.37
C LEU A 41 -9.24 12.08 -10.74
N THR A 42 -8.67 13.05 -11.43
CA THR A 42 -9.44 14.24 -11.89
C THR A 42 -10.00 14.11 -13.30
N ASN A 43 -9.43 13.28 -14.19
CA ASN A 43 -9.83 13.24 -15.63
C ASN A 43 -9.43 11.98 -16.41
N ILE A 44 -9.18 10.84 -15.76
CA ILE A 44 -8.66 9.66 -16.48
C ILE A 44 -9.83 8.81 -17.00
N LYS A 45 -9.92 8.67 -18.34
CA LYS A 45 -10.74 7.62 -18.98
C LYS A 45 -10.37 6.29 -18.32
N GLN A 46 -11.35 5.61 -17.74
CA GLN A 46 -11.16 4.39 -16.95
C GLN A 46 -10.48 3.30 -17.78
N ASP A 47 -9.15 3.21 -17.73
CA ASP A 47 -8.41 2.10 -18.36
C ASP A 47 -8.05 1.00 -17.37
N ASN A 48 -8.16 1.22 -16.04
CA ASN A 48 -7.92 0.13 -15.09
C ASN A 48 -8.70 0.27 -13.76
N PRO A 49 -9.91 -0.32 -13.65
CA PRO A 49 -10.75 -0.21 -12.46
C PRO A 49 -10.18 -0.95 -11.23
N GLU A 50 -9.32 -1.94 -11.44
CA GLU A 50 -8.87 -2.87 -10.38
C GLU A 50 -8.10 -2.20 -9.24
N LYS A 51 -7.43 -1.06 -9.46
CA LYS A 51 -6.66 -0.37 -8.41
C LYS A 51 -7.32 0.91 -7.89
N THR A 52 -8.63 1.02 -8.06
CA THR A 52 -9.38 2.24 -7.71
C THR A 52 -9.95 2.17 -6.31
N ILE A 53 -9.80 3.27 -5.57
CA ILE A 53 -10.35 3.44 -4.22
C ILE A 53 -11.26 4.66 -4.26
N SER A 54 -12.38 4.64 -3.55
CA SER A 54 -13.37 5.72 -3.53
C SER A 54 -13.48 6.37 -2.17
N ALA A 55 -13.54 7.70 -2.12
CA ALA A 55 -13.98 8.41 -0.93
C ALA A 55 -15.51 8.48 -0.85
N LYS A 56 -16.05 8.73 0.36
CA LYS A 56 -17.48 8.96 0.59
C LYS A 56 -18.08 10.08 -0.29
N ASN A 57 -17.27 11.07 -0.67
CA ASN A 57 -17.69 12.18 -1.52
C ASN A 57 -17.70 11.86 -3.02
N GLY A 58 -17.46 10.60 -3.41
CA GLY A 58 -17.42 10.14 -4.80
C GLY A 58 -16.08 10.36 -5.52
N SER A 59 -15.10 11.02 -4.88
CA SER A 59 -13.75 11.17 -5.44
C SER A 59 -13.08 9.80 -5.55
N LYS A 60 -12.38 9.56 -6.66
CA LYS A 60 -11.64 8.32 -6.89
C LYS A 60 -10.14 8.55 -6.77
N TYR A 61 -9.44 7.55 -6.26
CA TYR A 61 -8.00 7.55 -6.04
C TYR A 61 -7.37 6.30 -6.66
N LEU A 62 -6.13 6.43 -7.10
CA LEU A 62 -5.26 5.30 -7.46
C LEU A 62 -4.08 5.23 -6.51
N ILE A 63 -3.57 4.03 -6.29
CA ILE A 63 -2.27 3.81 -5.68
C ILE A 63 -1.20 4.35 -6.65
N GLU A 64 -0.43 5.33 -6.19
CA GLU A 64 0.71 5.86 -6.93
C GLU A 64 1.95 5.00 -6.67
N LYS A 65 2.25 4.75 -5.39
CA LYS A 65 3.44 4.00 -4.94
C LYS A 65 3.14 3.22 -3.69
N PHE A 66 3.81 2.08 -3.57
CA PHE A 66 3.95 1.35 -2.32
C PHE A 66 5.44 1.12 -2.08
N GLU A 67 5.94 1.55 -0.93
CA GLU A 67 7.38 1.61 -0.66
C GLU A 67 7.72 1.03 0.71
N VAL A 68 8.91 0.43 0.82
CA VAL A 68 9.51 -0.05 2.08
C VAL A 68 10.80 0.71 2.35
N LEU A 69 11.05 1.04 3.63
CA LEU A 69 12.29 1.64 4.06
C LEU A 69 13.35 0.56 4.28
N TYR A 70 14.45 0.65 3.56
CA TYR A 70 15.62 -0.20 3.73
C TYR A 70 16.89 0.65 3.62
N GLN A 71 17.80 0.51 4.60
CA GLN A 71 19.05 1.29 4.68
C GLN A 71 18.86 2.82 4.55
N ASN A 72 17.84 3.36 5.22
CA ASN A 72 17.43 4.78 5.16
C ASN A 72 16.94 5.27 3.79
N GLU A 73 16.63 4.34 2.89
CA GLU A 73 16.14 4.64 1.55
C GLU A 73 14.81 3.96 1.27
N TRP A 74 13.94 4.63 0.51
CA TRP A 74 12.65 4.09 0.10
C TRP A 74 12.78 3.33 -1.20
N PHE A 75 12.48 2.02 -1.16
CA PHE A 75 12.40 1.14 -2.31
C PHE A 75 10.94 0.94 -2.70
N GLU A 76 10.63 0.98 -4.00
CA GLU A 76 9.28 0.84 -4.54
C GLU A 76 8.95 -0.62 -4.82
N PHE A 77 7.76 -1.06 -4.43
CA PHE A 77 7.25 -2.41 -4.65
C PHE A 77 7.10 -2.69 -6.14
N ILE A 78 7.65 -3.81 -6.60
CA ILE A 78 7.52 -4.25 -7.99
C ILE A 78 6.53 -5.40 -8.10
N LYS A 79 6.81 -6.52 -7.42
CA LYS A 79 5.99 -7.73 -7.46
C LYS A 79 6.42 -8.75 -6.40
N PRO A 80 5.55 -9.73 -6.06
CA PRO A 80 5.99 -10.98 -5.48
C PRO A 80 6.89 -11.77 -6.45
N THR A 81 7.89 -12.47 -5.93
CA THR A 81 8.86 -13.28 -6.68
C THR A 81 8.78 -14.77 -6.35
N ALA A 82 8.31 -15.12 -5.15
CA ALA A 82 8.03 -16.50 -4.75
C ALA A 82 6.84 -16.55 -3.79
N HIS A 83 6.01 -17.58 -3.92
CA HIS A 83 4.84 -17.80 -3.07
C HIS A 83 5.09 -18.97 -2.13
N GLY A 84 5.24 -18.67 -0.83
CA GLY A 84 5.20 -19.66 0.24
C GLY A 84 3.79 -19.77 0.84
N MET A 85 3.59 -20.73 1.75
CA MET A 85 2.28 -20.93 2.40
C MET A 85 1.90 -19.78 3.35
N GLN A 86 2.88 -19.16 4.00
CA GLN A 86 2.66 -18.08 4.98
C GLN A 86 3.37 -16.79 4.60
N LEU A 87 4.50 -16.91 3.90
CA LEU A 87 5.35 -15.81 3.48
C LEU A 87 5.41 -15.76 1.95
N GLU A 88 5.57 -14.57 1.40
CA GLU A 88 5.91 -14.34 0.01
C GLU A 88 7.21 -13.53 -0.07
N GLU A 89 8.12 -13.96 -0.95
CA GLU A 89 9.27 -13.15 -1.31
C GLU A 89 8.80 -12.03 -2.23
N THR A 90 9.28 -10.82 -2.00
CA THR A 90 8.89 -9.63 -2.76
C THR A 90 10.13 -8.91 -3.29
N LEU A 91 9.99 -8.36 -4.50
CA LEU A 91 10.99 -7.52 -5.14
C LEU A 91 10.62 -6.05 -4.98
N TRP A 92 11.60 -5.27 -4.53
CA TRP A 92 11.54 -3.82 -4.41
C TRP A 92 12.70 -3.20 -5.17
N HIS A 93 12.50 -2.00 -5.70
CA HIS A 93 13.47 -1.35 -6.56
C HIS A 93 13.70 0.11 -6.19
N ARG A 94 14.97 0.53 -6.29
CA ARG A 94 15.37 1.94 -6.20
C ARG A 94 16.63 2.19 -7.01
N ASN A 95 16.58 3.13 -7.96
CA ASN A 95 17.77 3.65 -8.66
C ASN A 95 18.72 2.55 -9.20
N GLY A 96 18.17 1.49 -9.80
CA GLY A 96 18.99 0.38 -10.32
C GLY A 96 19.39 -0.69 -9.29
N GLN A 97 18.94 -0.56 -8.04
CA GLN A 97 19.18 -1.52 -6.98
C GLN A 97 17.91 -2.30 -6.66
N ASP A 98 18.04 -3.61 -6.57
CA ASP A 98 16.98 -4.53 -6.20
C ASP A 98 17.13 -4.96 -4.74
N TYR A 99 16.01 -5.03 -4.04
CA TYR A 99 15.90 -5.50 -2.67
C TYR A 99 14.86 -6.62 -2.61
N TYR A 100 15.32 -7.80 -2.22
CA TYR A 100 14.48 -8.99 -2.05
C TYR A 100 14.28 -9.23 -0.56
N VAL A 101 13.03 -9.40 -0.15
CA VAL A 101 12.67 -9.62 1.25
C VAL A 101 11.35 -10.38 1.35
N GLU A 102 11.26 -11.25 2.35
CA GLU A 102 10.05 -12.00 2.66
C GLU A 102 9.13 -11.20 3.58
N PHE A 103 7.86 -11.13 3.19
CA PHE A 103 6.78 -10.60 4.00
C PHE A 103 5.68 -11.65 4.14
N PRO A 104 4.76 -11.49 5.11
CA PRO A 104 3.54 -12.27 5.12
C PRO A 104 2.78 -12.10 3.80
N LYS A 105 2.09 -13.16 3.41
CA LYS A 105 1.33 -13.22 2.17
C LYS A 105 0.30 -12.09 2.08
N ASP A 106 -0.03 -11.69 0.85
CA ASP A 106 -1.05 -10.70 0.52
C ASP A 106 -0.67 -9.28 1.02
N LEU A 107 0.63 -9.02 1.13
CA LEU A 107 1.20 -7.78 1.69
C LEU A 107 0.57 -6.54 1.08
N SER A 108 0.50 -6.49 -0.26
CA SER A 108 -0.01 -5.31 -0.97
C SER A 108 -1.50 -5.07 -0.73
N SER A 109 -2.28 -6.15 -0.60
CA SER A 109 -3.72 -6.10 -0.34
C SER A 109 -3.99 -5.63 1.08
N VAL A 110 -3.31 -6.22 2.07
CA VAL A 110 -3.45 -5.81 3.48
C VAL A 110 -2.99 -4.37 3.68
N ALA A 111 -1.87 -3.97 3.07
CA ALA A 111 -1.38 -2.59 3.11
C ALA A 111 -2.40 -1.61 2.50
N LEU A 112 -3.07 -2.00 1.41
CA LEU A 112 -4.11 -1.20 0.79
C LEU A 112 -5.32 -1.02 1.72
N GLU A 113 -5.79 -2.09 2.35
CA GLU A 113 -6.94 -2.05 3.26
C GLU A 113 -6.71 -1.10 4.44
N ILE A 114 -5.59 -1.25 5.15
CA ILE A 114 -5.29 -0.40 6.32
C ILE A 114 -5.12 1.06 5.91
N CYS A 115 -4.52 1.32 4.75
CA CYS A 115 -4.29 2.69 4.27
C CYS A 115 -5.60 3.32 3.80
N ALA A 116 -6.46 2.56 3.12
CA ALA A 116 -7.78 3.02 2.72
C ALA A 116 -8.63 3.34 3.94
N GLU A 117 -8.65 2.46 4.96
CA GLU A 117 -9.38 2.70 6.20
C GLU A 117 -8.90 3.98 6.91
N GLU A 118 -7.58 4.16 7.05
CA GLU A 118 -7.02 5.35 7.68
C GLU A 118 -7.37 6.65 6.92
N LEU A 119 -7.47 6.59 5.59
CA LEU A 119 -7.85 7.72 4.74
C LEU A 119 -9.37 7.88 4.55
N GLU A 120 -10.18 7.09 5.26
CA GLU A 120 -11.64 7.00 5.06
C GLU A 120 -12.06 6.74 3.60
N LEU A 121 -11.25 5.95 2.89
CA LEU A 121 -11.50 5.50 1.55
C LEU A 121 -12.05 4.07 1.58
N LYS A 122 -12.88 3.75 0.60
CA LYS A 122 -13.44 2.43 0.35
C LYS A 122 -12.77 1.83 -0.88
N VAL A 123 -12.06 0.73 -0.68
CA VAL A 123 -11.51 -0.10 -1.76
C VAL A 123 -12.67 -0.59 -2.64
N LEU A 124 -12.59 -0.37 -3.95
CA LEU A 124 -13.65 -0.73 -4.89
C LEU A 124 -13.47 -2.11 -5.52
N GLN A 125 -12.57 -2.95 -5.00
CA GLN A 125 -12.26 -4.25 -5.57
C GLN A 125 -13.14 -5.37 -4.97
N ASP A 126 -13.76 -6.16 -5.86
CA ASP A 126 -13.88 -7.60 -5.68
C ASP A 126 -12.48 -8.17 -5.87
N VAL A 127 -11.83 -8.58 -4.78
CA VAL A 127 -10.60 -9.37 -4.87
C VAL A 127 -11.04 -10.76 -5.31
N ALA A 128 -10.88 -11.10 -6.59
CA ALA A 128 -11.06 -12.47 -7.04
C ALA A 128 -10.09 -13.37 -6.28
N ALA A 129 -10.66 -14.30 -5.52
CA ALA A 129 -9.98 -15.31 -4.70
C ALA A 129 -9.12 -16.27 -5.53
#